data_AF-A0A2V7HQL7-F1
#
_entry.id   AF-A0A2V7HQL7-F1
#
_cell.length_a   1.000
_cell.length_b   1.000
_cell.length_c   1.000
_cell.angle_alpha   90.00
_cell.angle_beta   90.00
_cell.angle_gamma   90.00
#
_symmetry.space_group_name_H-M   'P 1'
#
loop_
_entity.id
_entity.type
_entity.pdbx_description
1 polymer ?
#
loop_
_entity_poly.entity_id
_entity_poly.type
_entity_poly.pdbx_seq_one_letter_code
_entity_poly.pdbx_strand_id
1 'polypeptide(L)'
;MQVGNVVPILVVAMVLVVGALGPVGAADQHHLSAIPFVFIGKADDCGAGTFGSHIVTSAWLGGMGLPDSGGDTALNGVLDTANDPHHGLLLSKNGPSTDCSSAGARITGVQGLSVDATFTLGFDYRNGGHCGAGAPRFNVVAKPATGPNTSHFVGGCANGVQTAAPQDPAQWTRARFTPAQQFPSIPPGSRIVSITLIYDEGTDTASDQDLNGVGLAVVDNIFINGQFIRTGTGVADGASGEAGRGNGDNDD
;
A
#
# COMPACT_ATOMS: atom_id res chain seq x y z
N MET A 1 75.99 9.54 49.62
CA MET A 1 75.13 10.57 49.00
C MET A 1 74.56 9.98 47.73
N GLN A 2 73.24 9.90 47.69
CA GLN A 2 72.44 9.09 46.78
C GLN A 2 72.13 9.92 45.51
N VAL A 3 72.47 9.39 44.33
CA VAL A 3 72.14 10.02 43.04
C VAL A 3 70.90 9.30 42.50
N GLY A 4 69.80 10.03 42.40
CA GLY A 4 68.50 9.52 41.99
C GLY A 4 68.38 9.40 40.46
N ASN A 5 67.92 8.23 39.99
CA ASN A 5 67.43 8.03 38.64
C ASN A 5 65.90 8.25 38.62
N VAL A 6 65.44 9.19 37.81
CA VAL A 6 64.02 9.44 37.53
C VAL A 6 63.73 8.92 36.13
N VAL A 7 62.83 7.95 36.02
CA VAL A 7 62.30 7.41 34.76
C VAL A 7 61.10 8.27 34.33
N PRO A 8 61.03 8.79 33.09
CA PRO A 8 59.84 9.44 32.59
C PRO A 8 58.86 8.42 31.99
N ILE A 9 57.61 8.47 32.45
CA ILE A 9 56.47 7.71 31.94
C ILE A 9 55.99 8.37 30.64
N LEU A 10 55.96 7.60 29.54
CA LEU A 10 55.33 7.99 28.27
C LEU A 10 53.80 7.94 28.41
N VAL A 11 53.14 9.09 28.27
CA VAL A 11 51.69 9.20 28.14
C VAL A 11 51.34 9.11 26.65
N VAL A 12 50.69 8.01 26.25
CA VAL A 12 50.12 7.84 24.90
C VAL A 12 48.79 8.60 24.83
N ALA A 13 48.76 9.66 24.02
CA ALA A 13 47.55 10.44 23.76
C ALA A 13 46.62 9.67 22.82
N MET A 14 45.43 9.33 23.32
CA MET A 14 44.36 8.69 22.53
C MET A 14 43.58 9.79 21.79
N VAL A 15 43.73 9.83 20.46
CA VAL A 15 43.00 10.75 19.57
C VAL A 15 41.56 10.25 19.41
N LEU A 16 40.61 10.96 20.03
CA LEU A 16 39.18 10.79 19.80
C LEU A 16 38.78 11.44 18.47
N VAL A 17 38.52 10.61 17.47
CA VAL A 17 37.87 11.05 16.22
C VAL A 17 36.38 11.21 16.50
N VAL A 18 35.95 12.44 16.79
CA VAL A 18 34.53 12.79 16.85
C VAL A 18 34.02 12.92 15.41
N GLY A 19 33.46 11.83 14.89
CA GLY A 19 32.68 11.85 13.66
C GLY A 19 31.40 12.66 13.88
N ALA A 20 31.31 13.80 13.19
CA ALA A 20 30.09 14.61 13.16
C ALA A 20 28.98 13.84 12.45
N LEU A 21 28.14 13.14 13.22
CA LEU A 21 26.81 12.72 12.79
C LEU A 21 25.95 13.99 12.70
N GLY A 22 25.94 14.61 11.52
CA GLY A 22 24.91 15.58 11.19
C GLY A 22 23.54 14.92 11.28
N PRO A 23 22.48 15.64 11.70
CA PRO A 23 21.14 15.08 11.72
C PRO A 23 20.78 14.71 10.28
N VAL A 24 20.64 13.41 10.01
CA VAL A 24 19.83 12.92 8.90
C VAL A 24 18.47 13.58 9.07
N GLY A 25 18.12 14.46 8.13
CA GLY A 25 16.84 15.15 8.16
C GLY A 25 15.74 14.13 8.34
N ALA A 26 14.93 14.31 9.38
CA ALA A 26 13.66 13.59 9.51
C ALA A 26 12.90 13.88 8.22
N ALA A 27 12.79 12.86 7.36
CA ALA A 27 11.92 12.94 6.19
C ALA A 27 10.53 13.32 6.71
N ASP A 28 9.96 14.37 6.15
CA ASP A 28 8.58 14.78 6.38
C ASP A 28 7.71 13.54 6.17
N GLN A 29 7.19 12.97 7.27
CA GLN A 29 6.42 11.73 7.21
C GLN A 29 5.08 12.11 6.61
N HIS A 30 4.97 11.99 5.29
CA HIS A 30 3.68 12.12 4.62
C HIS A 30 2.70 11.17 5.30
N HIS A 31 1.64 11.71 5.91
CA HIS A 31 0.61 10.89 6.52
C HIS A 31 -0.18 10.21 5.40
N LEU A 32 0.18 8.97 5.11
CA LEU A 32 -0.46 8.20 4.07
C LEU A 32 -1.83 7.71 4.52
N SER A 33 -2.78 7.67 3.61
CA SER A 33 -4.10 7.06 3.85
C SER A 33 -4.62 6.42 2.58
N ALA A 34 -5.43 5.39 2.71
CA ALA A 34 -6.11 4.74 1.60
C ALA A 34 -7.61 5.00 1.73
N ILE A 35 -8.16 5.81 0.83
CA ILE A 35 -9.57 6.21 0.86
C ILE A 35 -10.35 5.32 -0.12
N PRO A 36 -11.29 4.48 0.36
CA PRO A 36 -12.11 3.63 -0.49
C PRO A 36 -12.87 4.43 -1.54
N PHE A 37 -13.00 3.86 -2.73
CA PHE A 37 -13.89 4.36 -3.78
C PHE A 37 -14.42 3.21 -4.64
N VAL A 38 -15.47 3.51 -5.39
CA VAL A 38 -15.96 2.68 -6.49
C VAL A 38 -16.04 3.51 -7.75
N PHE A 39 -15.85 2.87 -8.89
CA PHE A 39 -16.05 3.45 -10.21
C PHE A 39 -17.15 2.67 -10.93
N ILE A 40 -18.13 3.41 -11.45
CA ILE A 40 -19.20 2.91 -12.31
C ILE A 40 -19.12 3.70 -13.60
N GLY A 41 -18.61 3.08 -14.65
CA GLY A 41 -18.42 3.72 -15.94
C GLY A 41 -19.75 4.03 -16.61
N LYS A 42 -19.80 5.19 -17.27
CA LYS A 42 -20.88 5.56 -18.17
C LYS A 42 -20.73 4.79 -19.48
N ALA A 43 -21.73 4.96 -20.35
CA ALA A 43 -21.66 4.43 -21.70
C ALA A 43 -20.36 4.87 -22.38
N ASP A 44 -19.64 3.88 -22.92
CA ASP A 44 -18.42 4.00 -23.70
C ASP A 44 -17.14 4.40 -22.93
N ASP A 45 -17.19 4.57 -21.60
CA ASP A 45 -16.01 4.93 -20.79
C ASP A 45 -14.89 3.86 -20.85
N CYS A 46 -15.26 2.58 -20.97
CA CYS A 46 -14.31 1.47 -21.14
C CYS A 46 -14.27 0.93 -22.58
N GLY A 47 -14.77 1.71 -23.56
CA GLY A 47 -14.86 1.33 -24.97
C GLY A 47 -16.29 1.18 -25.46
N ALA A 48 -16.46 1.27 -26.78
CA ALA A 48 -17.77 1.34 -27.42
C ALA A 48 -18.69 0.17 -27.02
N GLY A 49 -19.90 0.50 -26.56
CA GLY A 49 -20.92 -0.46 -26.12
C GLY A 49 -20.73 -0.99 -24.69
N THR A 50 -19.75 -0.49 -23.93
CA THR A 50 -19.55 -0.87 -22.53
C THR A 50 -20.23 0.11 -21.58
N PHE A 51 -20.65 -0.38 -20.41
CA PHE A 51 -21.15 0.43 -19.30
C PHE A 51 -20.86 -0.31 -17.99
N GLY A 52 -20.85 0.43 -16.88
CA GLY A 52 -20.63 -0.12 -15.56
C GLY A 52 -21.94 -0.53 -14.88
N SER A 53 -21.84 -1.52 -14.01
CA SER A 53 -22.94 -1.96 -13.15
C SER A 53 -22.64 -1.66 -11.68
N HIS A 54 -23.68 -1.42 -10.89
CA HIS A 54 -23.59 -1.18 -9.43
C HIS A 54 -23.32 -2.47 -8.63
N ILE A 55 -22.25 -3.18 -9.02
CA ILE A 55 -21.85 -4.50 -8.51
C ILE A 55 -20.51 -4.47 -7.79
N VAL A 56 -20.02 -3.28 -7.45
CA VAL A 56 -18.71 -3.07 -6.82
C VAL A 56 -18.85 -2.47 -5.43
N THR A 57 -17.93 -2.85 -4.54
CA THR A 57 -17.85 -2.34 -3.16
C THR A 57 -16.39 -2.19 -2.75
N SER A 58 -16.08 -1.09 -2.09
CA SER A 58 -14.81 -0.89 -1.38
C SER A 58 -15.05 -0.36 0.02
N ALA A 59 -14.47 -0.99 1.04
CA ALA A 59 -14.70 -0.57 2.42
C ALA A 59 -13.55 -0.96 3.34
N TRP A 60 -13.20 -0.06 4.26
CA TRP A 60 -12.45 -0.45 5.45
C TRP A 60 -13.43 -1.04 6.46
N LEU A 61 -13.22 -2.30 6.82
CA LEU A 61 -14.09 -3.05 7.72
C LEU A 61 -13.28 -3.57 8.91
N GLY A 62 -13.78 -3.36 10.12
CA GLY A 62 -13.19 -3.94 11.33
C GLY A 62 -13.35 -5.47 11.37
N GLY A 63 -12.39 -6.16 11.97
CA GLY A 63 -12.32 -7.62 12.05
C GLY A 63 -11.93 -8.32 10.75
N MET A 64 -11.60 -7.57 9.70
CA MET A 64 -11.26 -8.11 8.38
C MET A 64 -9.76 -8.10 8.08
N GLY A 65 -8.97 -7.34 8.84
CA GLY A 65 -7.54 -7.14 8.65
C GLY A 65 -6.64 -7.97 9.56
N LEU A 66 -5.36 -7.64 9.52
CA LEU A 66 -4.34 -8.00 10.49
C LEU A 66 -4.39 -6.99 11.68
N PRO A 67 -3.69 -7.26 12.78
CA PRO A 67 -3.64 -6.32 13.91
C PRO A 67 -3.09 -4.93 13.51
N ASP A 68 -3.87 -3.87 13.75
CA ASP A 68 -3.57 -2.47 13.40
C ASP A 68 -2.58 -1.82 14.36
N SER A 69 -2.77 -2.12 15.64
CA SER A 69 -2.09 -1.49 16.78
C SER A 69 -0.90 -2.33 17.24
N GLY A 70 -0.31 -3.08 16.30
CA GLY A 70 0.90 -3.82 16.54
C GLY A 70 0.68 -5.08 17.35
N GLY A 71 -0.34 -5.88 17.05
CA GLY A 71 -0.55 -7.21 17.63
C GLY A 71 0.49 -8.28 17.29
N ASP A 72 1.66 -7.89 16.77
CA ASP A 72 2.80 -8.78 16.60
C ASP A 72 4.07 -8.14 17.18
N THR A 73 4.44 -8.61 18.38
CA THR A 73 5.73 -8.29 19.02
C THR A 73 6.92 -8.64 18.11
N ALA A 74 6.79 -9.58 17.19
CA ALA A 74 7.86 -10.01 16.30
C ALA A 74 8.14 -9.03 15.14
N LEU A 75 7.18 -8.19 14.74
CA LEU A 75 7.36 -7.20 13.68
C LEU A 75 7.53 -5.77 14.17
N ASN A 76 6.72 -5.38 15.15
CA ASN A 76 6.58 -3.98 15.55
C ASN A 76 6.91 -3.77 17.03
N GLY A 77 7.18 -4.83 17.79
CA GLY A 77 7.52 -4.75 19.22
C GLY A 77 6.36 -4.31 20.12
N VAL A 78 5.12 -4.39 19.63
CA VAL A 78 3.90 -4.03 20.39
C VAL A 78 3.10 -5.31 20.65
N LEU A 79 2.31 -5.33 21.71
CA LEU A 79 1.43 -6.46 22.04
C LEU A 79 0.03 -6.20 21.50
N ASP A 80 -0.66 -7.28 21.12
CA ASP A 80 -2.06 -7.20 20.73
C ASP A 80 -2.90 -6.72 21.92
N THR A 81 -3.93 -5.93 21.64
CA THR A 81 -4.82 -5.40 22.66
C THR A 81 -6.25 -5.83 22.34
N ALA A 82 -7.04 -6.05 23.38
CA ALA A 82 -8.45 -6.42 23.24
C ALA A 82 -9.30 -5.40 22.43
N ASN A 83 -8.77 -4.20 22.20
CA ASN A 83 -9.43 -3.13 21.46
C ASN A 83 -8.83 -2.92 20.06
N ASP A 84 -7.94 -3.80 19.58
CA ASP A 84 -7.41 -3.71 18.21
C ASP A 84 -8.54 -4.01 17.21
N PRO A 85 -8.93 -3.05 16.37
CA PRO A 85 -10.10 -3.20 15.49
C PRO A 85 -9.86 -4.10 14.28
N HIS A 86 -8.62 -4.47 13.96
CA HIS A 86 -8.27 -5.30 12.81
C HIS A 86 -8.93 -4.84 11.50
N HIS A 87 -8.65 -3.61 11.08
CA HIS A 87 -9.21 -3.04 9.86
C HIS A 87 -8.61 -3.70 8.61
N GLY A 88 -9.46 -4.19 7.72
CA GLY A 88 -9.07 -4.67 6.40
C GLY A 88 -9.82 -3.92 5.31
N LEU A 89 -9.15 -3.62 4.21
CA LEU A 89 -9.75 -3.02 3.03
C LEU A 89 -10.34 -4.13 2.15
N LEU A 90 -11.67 -4.26 2.19
CA LEU A 90 -12.43 -5.10 1.28
C LEU A 90 -12.56 -4.42 -0.08
N LEU A 91 -12.31 -5.18 -1.14
CA LEU A 91 -12.48 -4.80 -2.54
C LEU A 91 -13.29 -5.90 -3.23
N SER A 92 -14.41 -5.55 -3.87
CA SER A 92 -15.25 -6.54 -4.52
C SER A 92 -15.85 -6.04 -5.83
N LYS A 93 -15.96 -6.96 -6.78
CA LYS A 93 -16.68 -6.83 -8.05
C LYS A 93 -17.46 -8.12 -8.29
N ASN A 94 -18.76 -8.05 -8.05
CA ASN A 94 -19.65 -9.21 -8.11
C ASN A 94 -20.27 -9.37 -9.52
N GLY A 95 -19.43 -9.65 -10.50
CA GLY A 95 -19.82 -9.85 -11.90
C GLY A 95 -18.60 -9.98 -12.81
N PRO A 96 -18.76 -9.93 -14.14
CA PRO A 96 -17.67 -10.21 -15.07
C PRO A 96 -16.60 -9.11 -15.10
N SER A 97 -15.35 -9.48 -15.34
CA SER A 97 -14.20 -8.58 -15.51
C SER A 97 -14.43 -7.51 -16.58
N THR A 98 -15.22 -7.82 -17.61
CA THR A 98 -15.51 -6.90 -18.72
C THR A 98 -16.53 -5.82 -18.40
N ASP A 99 -17.26 -5.91 -17.28
CA ASP A 99 -18.15 -4.83 -16.84
C ASP A 99 -17.32 -3.57 -16.52
N CYS A 100 -17.74 -2.39 -16.97
CA CYS A 100 -16.97 -1.15 -16.80
C CYS A 100 -17.13 -0.57 -15.38
N SER A 101 -16.76 -1.36 -14.37
CA SER A 101 -16.78 -0.98 -12.96
C SER A 101 -15.54 -1.48 -12.24
N SER A 102 -15.15 -0.81 -11.15
CA SER A 102 -14.05 -1.27 -10.31
C SER A 102 -14.21 -0.80 -8.87
N ALA A 103 -13.71 -1.61 -7.93
CA ALA A 103 -13.47 -1.17 -6.56
C ALA A 103 -12.02 -0.68 -6.43
N GLY A 104 -11.73 0.15 -5.43
CA GLY A 104 -10.36 0.55 -5.18
C GLY A 104 -10.19 1.47 -3.98
N ALA A 105 -8.94 1.89 -3.75
CA ALA A 105 -8.64 2.94 -2.81
C ALA A 105 -7.68 3.96 -3.41
N ARG A 106 -7.99 5.25 -3.24
CA ARG A 106 -7.07 6.34 -3.56
C ARG A 106 -6.07 6.49 -2.43
N ILE A 107 -4.79 6.44 -2.76
CA ILE A 107 -3.73 6.62 -1.78
C ILE A 107 -3.38 8.11 -1.71
N THR A 108 -3.58 8.73 -0.55
CA THR A 108 -3.27 10.14 -0.29
C THR A 108 -1.92 10.29 0.41
N GLY A 109 -1.35 11.50 0.36
CA GLY A 109 -0.02 11.79 0.92
C GLY A 109 1.16 11.36 0.02
N VAL A 110 0.90 10.73 -1.13
CA VAL A 110 1.97 10.22 -2.02
C VAL A 110 2.53 11.26 -2.99
N GLN A 111 1.88 12.41 -3.15
CA GLN A 111 2.27 13.41 -4.14
C GLN A 111 3.65 13.98 -3.81
N GLY A 112 4.55 13.97 -4.79
CA GLY A 112 5.92 14.46 -4.64
C GLY A 112 6.91 13.41 -4.15
N LEU A 113 6.48 12.20 -3.75
CA LEU A 113 7.40 11.12 -3.40
C LEU A 113 8.36 10.83 -4.57
N SER A 114 9.65 10.74 -4.26
CA SER A 114 10.68 10.42 -5.25
C SER A 114 10.66 8.93 -5.57
N VAL A 115 10.69 8.60 -6.86
CA VAL A 115 10.91 7.24 -7.33
C VAL A 115 12.42 7.02 -7.48
N ASP A 116 12.96 6.05 -6.77
CA ASP A 116 14.34 5.58 -6.93
C ASP A 116 14.37 4.11 -7.39
N ALA A 117 15.58 3.54 -7.49
CA ALA A 117 15.77 2.16 -7.93
C ALA A 117 15.21 1.10 -6.96
N THR A 118 14.87 1.49 -5.73
CA THR A 118 14.34 0.63 -4.66
C THR A 118 12.87 0.90 -4.36
N PHE A 119 12.24 1.84 -5.08
CA PHE A 119 10.85 2.20 -4.90
C PHE A 119 9.95 0.97 -5.02
N THR A 120 9.30 0.63 -3.91
CA THR A 120 8.53 -0.60 -3.76
C THR A 120 7.12 -0.29 -3.31
N LEU A 121 6.15 -0.95 -3.94
CA LEU A 121 4.76 -0.96 -3.52
C LEU A 121 4.36 -2.36 -3.05
N GLY A 122 3.27 -2.48 -2.32
CA GLY A 122 2.74 -3.79 -1.95
C GLY A 122 1.57 -3.71 -1.00
N PHE A 123 1.13 -4.88 -0.56
CA PHE A 123 0.10 -5.06 0.45
C PHE A 123 0.20 -6.48 0.99
N ASP A 124 -0.43 -6.73 2.12
CA ASP A 124 -0.77 -8.06 2.59
C ASP A 124 -2.20 -8.35 2.13
N TYR A 125 -2.51 -9.58 1.74
CA TYR A 125 -3.85 -10.00 1.33
C TYR A 125 -4.27 -11.28 2.04
N ARG A 126 -5.59 -11.42 2.25
CA ARG A 126 -6.19 -12.58 2.86
C ARG A 126 -6.17 -13.77 1.88
N ASN A 127 -5.61 -14.89 2.30
CA ASN A 127 -5.62 -16.14 1.52
C ASN A 127 -7.06 -16.59 1.25
N GLY A 128 -7.29 -17.23 0.10
CA GLY A 128 -8.64 -17.65 -0.33
C GLY A 128 -9.48 -16.54 -0.98
N GLY A 129 -8.98 -15.30 -1.02
CA GLY A 129 -9.52 -14.23 -1.85
C GLY A 129 -8.84 -14.16 -3.22
N HIS A 130 -9.38 -13.30 -4.08
CA HIS A 130 -8.85 -13.07 -5.42
C HIS A 130 -7.49 -12.39 -5.39
N CYS A 131 -6.53 -13.01 -6.07
CA CYS A 131 -5.18 -12.50 -6.27
C CYS A 131 -4.70 -12.95 -7.65
N GLY A 132 -5.03 -12.17 -8.68
CA GLY A 132 -4.71 -12.45 -10.08
C GLY A 132 -3.52 -11.66 -10.59
N ALA A 133 -3.16 -11.90 -11.85
CA ALA A 133 -2.12 -11.11 -12.54
C ALA A 133 -2.61 -9.69 -12.90
N GLY A 134 -3.92 -9.45 -12.93
CA GLY A 134 -4.51 -8.12 -13.19
C GLY A 134 -4.90 -7.36 -11.92
N ALA A 135 -5.36 -8.02 -10.86
CA ALA A 135 -5.86 -7.36 -9.65
C ALA A 135 -5.67 -8.16 -8.34
N PRO A 136 -5.65 -7.50 -7.16
CA PRO A 136 -5.48 -6.06 -6.99
C PRO A 136 -4.15 -5.54 -7.58
N ARG A 137 -4.15 -4.32 -8.13
CA ARG A 137 -2.94 -3.67 -8.68
C ARG A 137 -2.90 -2.19 -8.36
N PHE A 138 -1.72 -1.58 -8.41
CA PHE A 138 -1.58 -0.14 -8.30
C PHE A 138 -1.56 0.52 -9.68
N ASN A 139 -2.39 1.54 -9.87
CA ASN A 139 -2.28 2.49 -10.97
C ASN A 139 -1.53 3.73 -10.46
N VAL A 140 -0.38 4.01 -11.06
CA VAL A 140 0.52 5.08 -10.66
C VAL A 140 0.62 6.11 -11.77
N VAL A 141 0.41 7.38 -11.41
CA VAL A 141 0.76 8.51 -12.28
C VAL A 141 2.04 9.13 -11.72
N ALA A 142 3.05 9.27 -12.58
CA ALA A 142 4.33 9.85 -12.24
C ALA A 142 4.67 11.02 -13.16
N LYS A 143 5.43 11.98 -12.64
CA LYS A 143 6.03 13.08 -13.38
C LYS A 143 7.52 12.79 -13.53
N PRO A 144 8.00 12.39 -14.71
CA PRO A 144 9.44 12.30 -14.97
C PRO A 144 10.10 13.68 -14.88
N ALA A 145 11.43 13.70 -14.72
CA ALA A 145 12.20 14.95 -14.65
C ALA A 145 12.00 15.84 -15.88
N THR A 146 11.75 15.23 -17.05
CA THR A 146 11.43 15.91 -18.30
C THR A 146 10.21 15.25 -18.95
N GLY A 147 9.34 16.05 -19.58
CA GLY A 147 8.16 15.54 -20.27
C GLY A 147 6.85 15.55 -19.46
N PRO A 148 5.74 15.03 -20.00
CA PRO A 148 4.43 15.05 -19.37
C PRO A 148 4.30 14.00 -18.26
N ASN A 149 3.16 13.98 -17.56
CA ASN A 149 2.83 12.88 -16.66
C ASN A 149 2.68 11.57 -17.45
N THR A 150 3.11 10.46 -16.85
CA THR A 150 3.02 9.12 -17.42
C THR A 150 2.22 8.21 -16.48
N SER A 151 1.47 7.26 -17.05
CA SER A 151 0.67 6.28 -16.30
C SER A 151 1.33 4.91 -16.33
N HIS A 152 1.27 4.21 -15.21
CA HIS A 152 1.96 2.95 -14.99
C HIS A 152 1.08 2.00 -14.19
N PHE A 153 1.07 0.74 -14.59
CA PHE A 153 0.54 -0.34 -13.76
C PHE A 153 1.70 -0.92 -12.96
N VAL A 154 1.50 -1.07 -11.65
CA VAL A 154 2.48 -1.66 -10.76
C VAL A 154 1.83 -2.83 -10.03
N GLY A 155 2.34 -4.02 -10.29
CA GLY A 155 1.87 -5.25 -9.66
C GLY A 155 0.93 -6.05 -10.55
N GLY A 156 -0.30 -6.25 -10.06
CA GLY A 156 -1.03 -7.49 -10.29
C GLY A 156 -0.64 -8.45 -9.18
N CYS A 157 -1.57 -8.76 -8.28
CA CYS A 157 -1.31 -9.42 -7.01
C CYS A 157 -0.40 -10.65 -7.14
N ALA A 158 -0.68 -11.54 -8.09
CA ALA A 158 0.10 -12.75 -8.33
C ALA A 158 1.51 -12.50 -8.92
N ASN A 159 1.77 -11.33 -9.52
CA ASN A 159 3.06 -10.99 -10.12
C ASN A 159 4.11 -10.53 -9.10
N GLY A 160 3.67 -10.19 -7.89
CA GLY A 160 4.54 -9.75 -6.81
C GLY A 160 5.38 -10.90 -6.26
N VAL A 161 6.47 -10.54 -5.58
CA VAL A 161 7.17 -11.50 -4.72
C VAL A 161 6.24 -11.85 -3.56
N GLN A 162 5.86 -13.13 -3.48
CA GLN A 162 4.95 -13.66 -2.46
C GLN A 162 5.74 -14.20 -1.27
N THR A 163 5.41 -13.74 -0.08
CA THR A 163 5.94 -14.29 1.18
C THR A 163 4.82 -14.37 2.21
N ALA A 164 4.86 -15.30 3.16
CA ALA A 164 3.88 -15.32 4.23
C ALA A 164 3.87 -13.97 4.99
N ALA A 165 2.68 -13.44 5.30
CA ALA A 165 2.58 -12.22 6.09
C ALA A 165 3.02 -12.53 7.54
N PRO A 166 3.96 -11.77 8.10
CA PRO A 166 4.59 -12.18 9.37
C PRO A 166 3.63 -12.15 10.57
N GLN A 167 2.57 -11.32 10.54
CA GLN A 167 1.54 -11.27 11.59
C GLN A 167 0.65 -12.52 11.66
N ASP A 168 0.29 -13.07 10.50
CA ASP A 168 -0.53 -14.29 10.40
C ASP A 168 -0.12 -15.05 9.12
N PRO A 169 0.99 -15.81 9.19
CA PRO A 169 1.58 -16.44 8.03
C PRO A 169 0.73 -17.58 7.46
N ALA A 170 -0.30 -18.04 8.18
CA ALA A 170 -1.18 -19.10 7.74
C ALA A 170 -2.36 -18.57 6.91
N GLN A 171 -2.88 -17.38 7.24
CA GLN A 171 -4.08 -16.83 6.61
C GLN A 171 -3.81 -15.62 5.71
N TRP A 172 -2.59 -15.07 5.75
CA TRP A 172 -2.24 -13.89 4.98
C TRP A 172 -0.93 -14.05 4.23
N THR A 173 -0.90 -13.48 3.03
CA THR A 173 0.28 -13.44 2.17
C THR A 173 0.64 -11.99 1.86
N ARG A 174 1.93 -11.69 1.90
CA ARG A 174 2.50 -10.41 1.49
C ARG A 174 2.89 -10.46 0.03
N ALA A 175 2.39 -9.49 -0.74
CA ALA A 175 2.85 -9.19 -2.09
C ALA A 175 3.73 -7.92 -2.08
N ARG A 176 4.90 -8.00 -2.72
CA ARG A 176 5.80 -6.85 -2.95
C ARG A 176 6.13 -6.70 -4.43
N PHE A 177 6.05 -5.46 -4.90
CA PHE A 177 6.25 -5.06 -6.28
C PHE A 177 7.46 -4.12 -6.36
N THR A 178 8.51 -4.63 -6.99
CA THR A 178 9.75 -3.90 -7.28
C THR A 178 9.63 -3.26 -8.68
N PRO A 179 10.64 -2.52 -9.17
CA PRO A 179 10.63 -2.01 -10.54
C PRO A 179 10.37 -3.07 -11.63
N ALA A 180 10.64 -4.35 -11.37
CA ALA A 180 10.38 -5.45 -12.29
C ALA A 180 8.88 -5.68 -12.57
N GLN A 181 7.98 -5.26 -11.66
CA GLN A 181 6.53 -5.42 -11.80
C GLN A 181 5.84 -4.13 -12.29
N GLN A 182 6.60 -3.18 -12.82
CA GLN A 182 6.07 -1.92 -13.35
C GLN A 182 5.94 -1.98 -14.88
N PHE A 183 4.77 -1.62 -15.40
CA PHE A 183 4.52 -1.56 -16.83
C PHE A 183 3.65 -0.35 -17.24
N PRO A 184 4.18 0.56 -18.09
CA PRO A 184 5.60 0.75 -18.39
C PRO A 184 6.43 1.00 -17.12
N SER A 185 7.74 0.79 -17.16
CA SER A 185 8.60 1.11 -16.01
C SER A 185 8.54 2.59 -15.65
N ILE A 186 8.59 2.91 -14.35
CA ILE A 186 8.64 4.31 -13.89
C ILE A 186 10.10 4.74 -13.85
N PRO A 187 10.52 5.78 -14.61
CA PRO A 187 11.91 6.21 -14.62
C PRO A 187 12.36 6.68 -13.22
N PRO A 188 13.51 6.21 -12.69
CA PRO A 188 14.10 6.77 -11.48
C PRO A 188 14.31 8.28 -11.59
N GLY A 189 14.10 9.00 -10.49
CA GLY A 189 14.07 10.47 -10.45
C GLY A 189 12.69 11.08 -10.74
N SER A 190 11.71 10.27 -11.16
CA SER A 190 10.31 10.72 -11.26
C SER A 190 9.75 11.13 -9.90
N ARG A 191 8.67 11.93 -9.93
CA ARG A 191 7.88 12.31 -8.76
C ARG A 191 6.49 11.73 -8.88
N ILE A 192 6.01 11.06 -7.83
CA ILE A 192 4.65 10.53 -7.80
C ILE A 192 3.65 11.68 -7.87
N VAL A 193 2.64 11.54 -8.73
CA VAL A 193 1.49 12.45 -8.83
C VAL A 193 0.30 11.85 -8.11
N SER A 194 0.01 10.57 -8.36
CA SER A 194 -1.06 9.84 -7.70
C SER A 194 -0.80 8.34 -7.69
N ILE A 195 -1.30 7.65 -6.67
CA ILE A 195 -1.34 6.19 -6.60
C ILE A 195 -2.77 5.78 -6.26
N THR A 196 -3.28 4.79 -6.98
CA THR A 196 -4.60 4.20 -6.73
C THR A 196 -4.46 2.69 -6.70
N LEU A 197 -4.96 2.03 -5.66
CA LEU A 197 -5.13 0.59 -5.65
C LEU A 197 -6.45 0.25 -6.35
N ILE A 198 -6.44 -0.66 -7.31
CA ILE A 198 -7.57 -1.03 -8.15
C ILE A 198 -7.84 -2.52 -8.04
N TYR A 199 -9.13 -2.85 -8.01
CA TYR A 199 -9.68 -4.18 -8.18
C TYR A 199 -10.78 -4.15 -9.25
N ASP A 200 -10.47 -4.68 -10.43
CA ASP A 200 -11.34 -4.67 -11.62
C ASP A 200 -11.54 -6.06 -12.23
N GLU A 201 -10.97 -7.11 -11.62
CA GLU A 201 -11.23 -8.51 -12.02
C GLU A 201 -12.49 -9.05 -11.32
N GLY A 202 -13.30 -9.74 -12.11
CA GLY A 202 -14.62 -10.23 -11.73
C GLY A 202 -14.65 -11.71 -11.39
N THR A 203 -15.86 -12.24 -11.20
CA THR A 203 -16.12 -13.63 -10.82
C THR A 203 -15.83 -14.65 -11.92
N ASP A 204 -15.55 -14.18 -13.13
CA ASP A 204 -15.15 -14.97 -14.29
C ASP A 204 -13.63 -15.19 -14.38
N THR A 205 -12.86 -14.62 -13.43
CA THR A 205 -11.40 -14.72 -13.41
C THR A 205 -10.95 -15.53 -12.19
N ALA A 206 -10.52 -16.76 -12.42
CA ALA A 206 -9.94 -17.59 -11.37
C ALA A 206 -8.47 -17.22 -11.11
N SER A 207 -8.00 -17.51 -9.90
CA SER A 207 -6.57 -17.49 -9.54
C SER A 207 -6.19 -18.71 -8.72
N ASP A 208 -4.89 -18.93 -8.49
CA ASP A 208 -4.42 -20.05 -7.66
C ASP A 208 -4.98 -20.02 -6.23
N GLN A 209 -5.32 -18.83 -5.72
CA GLN A 209 -5.91 -18.62 -4.40
C GLN A 209 -7.45 -18.65 -4.44
N ASP A 210 -8.04 -18.58 -5.62
CA ASP A 210 -9.48 -18.46 -5.84
C ASP A 210 -9.86 -19.17 -7.15
N LEU A 211 -9.99 -20.50 -7.07
CA LEU A 211 -10.21 -21.35 -8.25
C LEU A 211 -11.56 -21.11 -8.94
N ASN A 212 -12.49 -20.41 -8.29
CA ASN A 212 -13.85 -20.23 -8.78
C ASN A 212 -14.18 -18.77 -9.15
N GLY A 213 -13.29 -17.82 -8.89
CA GLY A 213 -13.57 -16.40 -9.12
C GLY A 213 -14.63 -15.86 -8.16
N VAL A 214 -14.27 -15.63 -6.91
CA VAL A 214 -15.13 -15.03 -5.88
C VAL A 214 -15.39 -13.54 -6.13
N GLY A 215 -14.56 -12.87 -6.94
CA GLY A 215 -14.73 -11.44 -7.23
C GLY A 215 -14.53 -10.56 -6.00
N LEU A 216 -13.66 -10.98 -5.07
CA LEU A 216 -13.41 -10.30 -3.81
C LEU A 216 -11.95 -10.48 -3.36
N ALA A 217 -11.33 -9.40 -2.93
CA ALA A 217 -10.04 -9.39 -2.25
C ALA A 217 -10.16 -8.61 -0.93
N VAL A 218 -9.44 -9.05 0.09
CA VAL A 218 -9.21 -8.27 1.31
C VAL A 218 -7.73 -7.99 1.40
N VAL A 219 -7.38 -6.70 1.47
CA VAL A 219 -6.00 -6.24 1.59
C VAL A 219 -5.81 -5.46 2.88
N ASP A 220 -4.59 -5.48 3.37
CA ASP A 220 -4.15 -4.75 4.55
C ASP A 220 -2.65 -4.43 4.43
N ASN A 221 -2.06 -3.67 5.37
CA ASN A 221 -0.66 -3.29 5.40
C ASN A 221 -0.19 -2.77 4.03
N ILE A 222 -1.00 -1.89 3.43
CA ILE A 222 -0.70 -1.29 2.13
C ILE A 222 0.62 -0.54 2.27
N PHE A 223 1.60 -0.98 1.51
CA PHE A 223 2.98 -0.55 1.64
C PHE A 223 3.36 0.39 0.51
N ILE A 224 3.75 1.60 0.88
CA ILE A 224 4.19 2.64 -0.03
C ILE A 224 5.59 3.05 0.40
N ASN A 225 6.60 2.54 -0.31
CA ASN A 225 7.98 2.98 -0.20
C ASN A 225 8.51 3.15 1.23
N GLY A 226 8.35 2.12 2.08
CA GLY A 226 8.83 2.12 3.46
C GLY A 226 7.78 2.48 4.50
N GLN A 227 6.62 2.98 4.09
CA GLN A 227 5.51 3.31 4.99
C GLN A 227 4.35 2.33 4.80
N PHE A 228 3.62 2.08 5.88
CA PHE A 228 2.43 1.22 5.89
C PHE A 228 1.18 2.03 6.19
N ILE A 229 0.12 1.76 5.43
CA ILE A 229 -1.25 2.12 5.77
C ILE A 229 -1.89 0.84 6.30
N ARG A 230 -2.18 0.83 7.59
CA ARG A 230 -2.72 -0.33 8.32
C ARG A 230 -4.21 -0.17 8.58
N THR A 231 -4.60 1.04 8.94
CA THR A 231 -5.98 1.37 9.23
C THR A 231 -6.54 2.39 8.23
N GLY A 232 -7.86 2.44 8.16
CA GLY A 232 -8.61 3.45 7.45
C GLY A 232 -10.09 3.38 7.81
N THR A 233 -10.85 4.32 7.26
CA THR A 233 -12.30 4.37 7.44
C THR A 233 -12.98 4.61 6.10
N GLY A 234 -14.29 4.39 6.07
CA GLY A 234 -15.13 4.69 4.93
C GLY A 234 -15.63 3.45 4.20
N VAL A 235 -16.79 3.63 3.58
CA VAL A 235 -17.47 2.68 2.73
C VAL A 235 -17.83 3.41 1.44
N ALA A 236 -17.43 2.85 0.32
CA ALA A 236 -17.88 3.23 -0.99
C ALA A 236 -18.61 2.02 -1.59
N ASP A 237 -19.91 2.15 -1.76
CA ASP A 237 -20.73 1.14 -2.42
C ASP A 237 -21.16 1.63 -3.80
N GLY A 238 -21.34 0.70 -4.72
CA GLY A 238 -21.96 1.01 -6.01
C GLY A 238 -23.39 1.52 -5.83
N ALA A 239 -24.07 1.26 -4.72
CA ALA A 239 -25.49 1.56 -4.55
C ALA A 239 -25.81 3.06 -4.35
N SER A 240 -24.86 3.85 -3.86
CA SER A 240 -25.02 5.30 -3.67
C SER A 240 -24.90 6.06 -5.00
N GLY A 241 -25.95 5.99 -5.82
CA GLY A 241 -26.10 6.91 -6.96
C GLY A 241 -26.06 8.35 -6.46
N GLU A 242 -24.99 9.08 -6.79
CA GLU A 242 -24.77 10.52 -6.52
C GLU A 242 -25.43 11.08 -5.23
N ALA A 243 -24.75 10.95 -4.08
CA ALA A 243 -24.94 11.90 -2.98
C ALA A 243 -23.70 11.96 -2.08
N GLY A 244 -22.71 12.75 -2.50
CA GLY A 244 -21.82 13.39 -1.54
C GLY A 244 -22.65 14.31 -0.64
N ARG A 245 -23.15 13.78 0.48
CA ARG A 245 -23.61 14.61 1.59
C ARG A 245 -22.46 14.71 2.58
N GLY A 246 -21.70 15.80 2.45
CA GLY A 246 -21.00 16.34 3.60
C GLY A 246 -22.01 16.56 4.71
N ASN A 247 -21.84 15.83 5.79
CA ASN A 247 -22.40 16.17 7.09
C ASN A 247 -21.12 16.44 7.92
N GLY A 248 -20.66 17.67 8.03
CA GLY A 248 -21.42 18.75 8.63
C GLY A 248 -21.24 18.59 10.12
N ASP A 249 -20.12 19.12 10.61
CA ASP A 249 -19.85 19.30 12.04
C ASP A 249 -21.10 19.89 12.68
N ASN A 250 -21.64 19.20 13.68
CA ASN A 250 -22.43 19.84 14.72
C ASN A 250 -21.91 19.27 16.04
N ASP A 251 -21.06 20.08 16.66
CA ASP A 251 -20.88 20.11 18.10
C ASP A 251 -22.26 20.24 18.77
N ASP A 252 -22.53 19.35 19.73
CA ASP A 252 -23.34 19.59 20.94
C ASP A 252 -22.84 18.64 22.05
#